data_AF-A0A520MB81-F1
#
_entry.id   AF-A0A520MB81-F1
#
_cell.length_a   1.000
_cell.length_b   1.000
_cell.length_c   1.000
_cell.angle_alpha   90.00
_cell.angle_beta   90.00
_cell.angle_gamma   90.00
#
_symmetry.space_group_name_H-M   'P 1'
#
loop_
_entity.id
_entity.type
_entity.pdbx_description
1 polymer ?
#
loop_
_entity_poly.entity_id
_entity_poly.type
_entity_poly.pdbx_seq_one_letter_code
_entity_poly.pdbx_strand_id
1 'polypeptide(L)'
;MRKSLVIFTHGFTLIEVLVTLLITTVTLLGFIGLQNRAQVAELEASQRAFASFIASSMVEQIKANPEIGADCSFPSNLNVGTGTSKGSYACAANLAGQTSIRNWHKELMGENETISSGTIKIGGIKNGRGCIRYTAPVSNTRAKYVVSVAWQGFQKTVSGGSSGTCGYGSYADSTLHRLLSYEVYGPEVNVKSHDDPDPGDGFIPSSIGCPWTGTAGTGSNVYRNHESFSGGNKSCLLGDYVDEEHPHLHHMSGSPKELWINGNITIKDCGGCFDDAVATIYYTGSNINSCSLGGTWPSEVTATKVTQAQFNVAADAVP
;
A
#
# COMPACT_ATOMS: atom_id res chain seq x y z
N MET A 1 -14.16 59.27 58.89
CA MET A 1 -13.98 58.17 59.87
C MET A 1 -13.58 56.90 59.12
N ARG A 2 -12.28 56.55 59.09
CA ARG A 2 -11.81 55.27 58.53
C ARG A 2 -11.93 54.21 59.64
N LYS A 3 -12.85 53.25 59.48
CA LYS A 3 -12.88 52.05 60.31
C LYS A 3 -11.69 51.17 59.90
N SER A 4 -10.64 51.13 60.72
CA SER A 4 -9.60 50.11 60.60
C SER A 4 -10.24 48.75 60.82
N LEU A 5 -10.21 47.92 59.77
CA LEU A 5 -10.60 46.53 59.85
C LEU A 5 -9.46 45.78 60.56
N VAL A 6 -9.64 45.44 61.83
CA VAL A 6 -8.72 44.56 62.55
C VAL A 6 -9.08 43.14 62.17
N ILE A 7 -8.24 42.50 61.35
CA ILE A 7 -8.36 41.07 61.06
C ILE A 7 -7.77 40.33 62.27
N PHE A 8 -8.64 39.68 63.05
CA PHE A 8 -8.20 38.76 64.09
C PHE A 8 -7.54 37.55 63.42
N THR A 9 -6.23 37.41 63.57
CA THR A 9 -5.54 36.16 63.26
C THR A 9 -5.91 35.15 64.35
N HIS A 10 -6.90 34.31 64.07
CA HIS A 10 -7.15 33.12 64.87
C HIS A 10 -5.94 32.18 64.71
N GLY A 11 -5.32 31.82 65.83
CA GLY A 11 -4.22 30.85 65.83
C GLY A 11 -4.70 29.48 65.37
N PHE A 12 -3.90 28.80 64.55
CA PHE A 12 -4.18 27.44 64.08
C PHE A 12 -4.16 26.46 65.26
N THR A 13 -5.17 25.59 65.32
CA THR A 13 -5.19 24.51 66.31
C THR A 13 -4.30 23.35 65.84
N LEU A 14 -3.64 22.63 66.76
CA LEU A 14 -2.81 21.46 66.40
C LEU A 14 -3.61 20.37 65.67
N ILE A 15 -4.89 20.24 66.02
CA ILE A 15 -5.82 19.29 65.36
C ILE A 15 -6.11 19.68 63.90
N GLU A 16 -6.21 20.96 63.59
CA GLU A 16 -6.43 21.45 62.22
C GLU A 16 -5.23 21.15 61.30
N VAL A 17 -4.01 21.34 61.81
CA VAL A 17 -2.78 20.97 61.08
C VAL A 17 -2.70 19.45 60.87
N LEU A 18 -3.09 18.66 61.85
CA LEU A 18 -3.08 17.20 61.73
C LEU A 18 -4.10 16.70 60.68
N VAL A 19 -5.31 17.26 60.67
CA VAL A 19 -6.36 16.91 59.70
C VAL A 19 -5.97 17.34 58.28
N THR A 20 -5.37 18.52 58.10
CA THR A 20 -4.89 18.97 56.77
C THR A 20 -3.75 18.09 56.25
N LEU A 21 -2.80 17.69 57.11
CA LEU A 21 -1.77 16.71 56.77
C LEU A 21 -2.38 15.33 56.41
N LEU A 22 -3.41 14.89 57.12
CA LEU A 22 -4.10 13.63 56.79
C LEU A 22 -4.79 13.70 55.42
N ILE A 23 -5.54 14.77 55.14
CA ILE A 23 -6.25 14.92 53.86
C ILE A 23 -5.25 15.05 52.69
N THR A 24 -4.19 15.84 52.86
CA THR A 24 -3.17 16.04 51.82
C THR A 24 -2.42 14.76 51.49
N THR A 25 -2.03 13.96 52.50
CA THR A 25 -1.35 12.68 52.27
C THR A 25 -2.22 11.69 51.50
N VAL A 26 -3.51 11.54 51.87
CA VAL A 26 -4.46 10.70 51.13
C VAL A 26 -4.64 11.19 49.68
N THR A 27 -4.73 12.51 49.49
CA THR A 27 -4.88 13.12 48.16
C THR A 27 -3.65 12.89 47.29
N LEU A 28 -2.45 13.09 47.82
CA LEU A 28 -1.19 12.90 47.09
C LEU A 28 -0.97 11.44 46.70
N LEU A 29 -1.29 10.49 47.58
CA LEU A 29 -1.22 9.05 47.25
C LEU A 29 -2.19 8.69 46.12
N GLY A 30 -3.40 9.25 46.15
CA GLY A 30 -4.37 9.11 45.06
C GLY A 30 -3.85 9.68 43.74
N PHE A 31 -3.28 10.89 43.77
CA PHE A 31 -2.73 11.55 42.58
C PHE A 31 -1.56 10.78 41.96
N ILE A 32 -0.62 10.27 42.77
CA ILE A 32 0.52 9.48 42.28
C ILE A 32 0.03 8.21 41.56
N GLY A 33 -1.00 7.56 42.09
CA GLY A 33 -1.61 6.40 41.46
C GLY A 33 -2.20 6.72 40.07
N LEU A 34 -2.86 7.87 39.94
CA LEU A 34 -3.39 8.35 38.66
C LEU A 34 -2.28 8.75 37.69
N GLN A 35 -1.25 9.46 38.16
CA GLN A 35 -0.10 9.89 37.35
C GLN A 35 0.62 8.68 36.73
N ASN A 36 0.85 7.62 37.50
CA ASN A 36 1.44 6.39 36.98
C ASN A 36 0.59 5.73 35.89
N ARG A 37 -0.73 5.67 36.09
CA ARG A 37 -1.65 5.14 35.07
C ARG A 37 -1.66 6.01 33.80
N ALA A 38 -1.61 7.32 33.95
CA ALA A 38 -1.53 8.26 32.84
C ALA A 38 -0.26 8.03 32.00
N GLN A 39 0.90 7.86 32.64
CA GLN A 39 2.16 7.56 31.94
C GLN A 39 2.10 6.24 31.18
N VAL A 40 1.54 5.18 31.77
CA VAL A 40 1.39 3.89 31.07
C VAL A 40 0.44 4.01 29.88
N ALA A 41 -0.65 4.77 30.04
CA ALA A 41 -1.58 5.03 28.94
C ALA A 41 -0.92 5.82 27.80
N GLU A 42 -0.06 6.79 28.12
CA GLU A 42 0.71 7.55 27.14
C GLU A 42 1.69 6.68 26.35
N LEU A 43 2.39 5.75 27.03
CA LEU A 43 3.29 4.80 26.37
C LEU A 43 2.52 3.87 25.42
N GLU A 44 1.37 3.35 25.83
CA GLU A 44 0.52 2.50 24.97
C GLU A 44 -0.04 3.29 23.77
N ALA A 45 -0.48 4.53 23.98
CA ALA A 45 -0.97 5.40 22.90
C ALA A 45 0.15 5.71 21.89
N SER A 46 1.35 6.00 22.37
CA SER A 46 2.53 6.24 21.53
C SER A 46 2.91 5.02 20.68
N GLN A 47 2.91 3.81 21.28
CA GLN A 47 3.16 2.58 20.51
C GLN A 47 2.10 2.35 19.44
N ARG A 48 0.82 2.64 19.74
CA ARG A 48 -0.26 2.53 18.74
C ARG A 48 -0.07 3.51 17.59
N ALA A 49 0.39 4.74 17.86
CA ALA A 49 0.70 5.72 16.84
C ALA A 49 1.85 5.25 15.93
N PHE A 50 2.94 4.74 16.52
CA PHE A 50 4.06 4.17 15.76
C PHE A 50 3.66 2.93 14.96
N ALA A 51 2.88 2.01 15.55
CA ALA A 51 2.38 0.84 14.86
C ALA A 51 1.49 1.22 13.66
N SER A 52 0.66 2.26 13.81
CA SER A 52 -0.13 2.82 12.71
C SER A 52 0.77 3.38 11.61
N PHE A 53 1.78 4.18 11.96
CA PHE A 53 2.71 4.75 10.98
C PHE A 53 3.46 3.67 10.20
N ILE A 54 3.98 2.66 10.89
CA ILE A 54 4.69 1.53 10.28
C ILE A 54 3.76 0.68 9.41
N ALA A 55 2.49 0.48 9.83
CA ALA A 55 1.50 -0.22 9.01
C ALA A 55 1.16 0.58 7.74
N SER A 56 0.96 1.89 7.87
CA SER A 56 0.70 2.78 6.74
C SER A 56 1.86 2.82 5.75
N SER A 57 3.12 2.83 6.23
CA SER A 57 4.31 2.74 5.38
C SER A 57 4.24 1.52 4.45
N MET A 58 3.95 0.34 4.98
CA MET A 58 3.81 -0.87 4.15
C MET A 58 2.58 -0.84 3.24
N VAL A 59 1.46 -0.24 3.68
CA VAL A 59 0.29 -0.05 2.82
C VAL A 59 0.64 0.82 1.60
N GLU A 60 1.37 1.92 1.79
CA GLU A 60 1.81 2.77 0.68
C GLU A 60 2.82 2.04 -0.23
N GLN A 61 3.71 1.21 0.34
CA GLN A 61 4.60 0.36 -0.44
C GLN A 61 3.84 -0.68 -1.29
N ILE A 62 2.73 -1.24 -0.77
CA ILE A 62 1.85 -2.15 -1.52
C ILE A 62 1.10 -1.39 -2.61
N LYS A 63 0.64 -0.15 -2.36
CA LYS A 63 0.00 0.66 -3.39
C LYS A 63 0.98 1.01 -4.53
N ALA A 64 2.23 1.29 -4.19
CA ALA A 64 3.27 1.61 -5.16
C ALA A 64 3.74 0.37 -5.95
N ASN A 65 3.66 -0.83 -5.37
CA ASN A 65 4.09 -2.09 -5.97
C ASN A 65 3.02 -3.18 -5.72
N PRO A 66 1.85 -3.08 -6.37
CA PRO A 66 0.71 -3.96 -6.09
C PRO A 66 0.93 -5.42 -6.49
N GLU A 67 1.96 -5.72 -7.26
CA GLU A 67 2.36 -7.07 -7.68
C GLU A 67 3.12 -7.85 -6.59
N ILE A 68 3.52 -7.17 -5.50
CA ILE A 68 4.12 -7.79 -4.29
C ILE A 68 3.35 -9.04 -3.84
N GLY A 69 2.01 -9.02 -3.88
CA GLY A 69 1.14 -10.13 -3.52
C GLY A 69 1.35 -11.40 -4.32
N ALA A 70 1.51 -11.25 -5.63
CA ALA A 70 1.67 -12.35 -6.57
C ALA A 70 3.12 -12.84 -6.65
N ASP A 71 4.08 -11.92 -6.52
CA ASP A 71 5.51 -12.19 -6.73
C ASP A 71 6.25 -12.65 -5.47
N CYS A 72 5.68 -12.36 -4.29
CA CYS A 72 6.24 -12.76 -3.01
C CYS A 72 5.47 -13.95 -2.44
N SER A 73 6.20 -14.92 -1.91
CA SER A 73 5.60 -15.98 -1.12
C SER A 73 5.31 -15.46 0.29
N PHE A 74 4.03 -15.23 0.58
CA PHE A 74 3.54 -14.99 1.94
C PHE A 74 3.13 -16.32 2.56
N PRO A 75 3.99 -16.99 3.36
CA PRO A 75 3.50 -18.05 4.21
C PRO A 75 2.37 -17.48 5.09
N SER A 76 1.42 -18.32 5.49
CA SER A 76 0.23 -17.94 6.28
C SER A 76 0.55 -17.22 7.60
N ASN A 77 1.84 -17.19 7.97
CA ASN A 77 2.41 -16.58 9.15
C ASN A 77 3.67 -15.76 8.83
N LEU A 78 3.78 -15.12 7.65
CA LEU A 78 4.94 -14.26 7.35
C LEU A 78 5.06 -13.23 8.48
N ASN A 79 6.07 -13.42 9.32
CA ASN A 79 6.39 -12.52 10.41
C ASN A 79 7.67 -11.80 9.98
N VAL A 80 7.59 -10.51 9.70
CA VAL A 80 8.77 -9.65 9.66
C VAL A 80 9.00 -9.05 11.05
N GLY A 81 10.25 -8.77 11.38
CA GLY A 81 10.61 -7.95 12.53
C GLY A 81 11.24 -8.79 13.62
N THR A 82 10.80 -8.59 14.86
CA THR A 82 11.41 -9.22 16.04
C THR A 82 11.37 -10.75 15.93
N GLY A 83 12.52 -11.40 16.10
CA GLY A 83 12.62 -12.86 16.08
C GLY A 83 12.56 -13.49 14.68
N THR A 84 12.65 -12.69 13.61
CA THR A 84 12.80 -13.19 12.24
C THR A 84 13.99 -12.57 11.52
N SER A 85 14.51 -13.24 10.49
CA SER A 85 15.72 -12.82 9.78
C SER A 85 15.40 -12.00 8.53
N LYS A 86 16.25 -11.01 8.21
CA LYS A 86 16.14 -10.15 7.02
C LYS A 86 16.08 -10.90 5.68
N GLY A 87 16.63 -12.12 5.63
CA GLY A 87 16.77 -12.90 4.40
C GLY A 87 15.64 -13.89 4.14
N SER A 88 14.66 -14.00 5.04
CA SER A 88 13.58 -15.01 4.95
C SER A 88 12.41 -14.58 4.05
N TYR A 89 12.49 -13.45 3.34
CA TYR A 89 11.40 -12.90 2.53
C TYR A 89 11.63 -13.22 1.05
N ALA A 90 11.06 -14.31 0.57
CA ALA A 90 11.21 -14.75 -0.81
C ALA A 90 10.27 -13.97 -1.75
N CYS A 91 10.81 -12.94 -2.39
CA CYS A 91 10.23 -12.25 -3.54
C CYS A 91 11.18 -12.43 -4.73
N ALA A 92 11.29 -13.66 -5.25
CA ALA A 92 12.41 -14.05 -6.11
C ALA A 92 12.46 -13.29 -7.45
N ALA A 93 11.31 -12.87 -7.97
CA ALA A 93 11.20 -12.14 -9.24
C ALA A 93 11.04 -10.61 -9.07
N ASN A 94 10.74 -10.13 -7.85
CA ASN A 94 10.43 -8.72 -7.58
C ASN A 94 11.40 -8.12 -6.54
N LEU A 95 12.47 -7.51 -7.05
CA LEU A 95 13.50 -6.86 -6.22
C LEU A 95 12.98 -5.63 -5.48
N ALA A 96 12.01 -4.90 -6.05
CA ALA A 96 11.37 -3.76 -5.41
C ALA A 96 10.58 -4.21 -4.18
N GLY A 97 9.69 -5.19 -4.35
CA GLY A 97 8.95 -5.84 -3.27
C GLY A 97 9.83 -6.44 -2.18
N GLN A 98 10.92 -7.11 -2.56
CA GLN A 98 11.91 -7.59 -1.59
C GLN A 98 12.51 -6.45 -0.78
N THR A 99 12.76 -5.30 -1.41
CA THR A 99 13.32 -4.12 -0.76
C THR A 99 12.30 -3.45 0.17
N SER A 100 11.04 -3.33 -0.25
CA SER A 100 9.95 -2.82 0.59
C SER A 100 9.79 -3.64 1.87
N ILE A 101 9.74 -4.97 1.77
CA ILE A 101 9.61 -5.85 2.95
C ILE A 101 10.85 -5.75 3.86
N ARG A 102 12.06 -5.67 3.29
CA ARG A 102 13.30 -5.49 4.07
C ARG A 102 13.34 -4.15 4.80
N ASN A 103 12.88 -3.08 4.17
CA ASN A 103 12.81 -1.77 4.80
C ASN A 103 11.75 -1.74 5.89
N TRP A 104 10.58 -2.33 5.64
CA TRP A 104 9.54 -2.46 6.66
C TRP A 104 9.99 -3.28 7.88
N HIS A 105 10.77 -4.35 7.65
CA HIS A 105 11.44 -5.08 8.72
C HIS A 105 12.37 -4.19 9.57
N LYS A 106 13.16 -3.32 8.93
CA LYS A 106 14.03 -2.37 9.63
C LYS A 106 13.23 -1.36 10.44
N GLU A 107 12.13 -0.85 9.90
CA GLU A 107 11.21 0.06 10.60
C GLU A 107 10.65 -0.58 11.86
N LEU A 108 10.12 -1.81 11.76
CA LEU A 108 9.59 -2.56 12.91
C LEU A 108 10.62 -2.77 14.02
N MET A 109 11.88 -2.99 13.63
CA MET A 109 12.99 -3.21 14.55
C MET A 109 13.68 -1.93 15.01
N GLY A 110 13.33 -0.77 14.45
CA GLY A 110 13.98 0.51 14.75
C GLY A 110 15.41 0.60 14.24
N GLU A 111 15.77 -0.15 13.21
CA GLU A 111 17.14 -0.16 12.67
C GLU A 111 17.49 1.08 11.84
N ASN A 112 16.48 1.84 11.43
CA ASN A 112 16.69 3.09 10.72
C ASN A 112 17.14 4.23 11.66
N GLU A 113 16.79 4.13 12.95
CA GLU A 113 17.11 5.16 13.95
C GLU A 113 17.85 4.55 15.12
N THR A 114 19.15 4.82 15.19
CA THR A 114 20.03 4.23 16.20
C THR A 114 20.85 5.29 16.93
N ILE A 115 21.09 5.05 18.21
CA ILE A 115 22.04 5.81 19.02
C ILE A 115 23.15 4.88 19.51
N SER A 116 24.19 5.46 20.13
CA SER A 116 25.36 4.71 20.61
C SER A 116 26.01 3.90 19.49
N SER A 117 26.30 4.58 18.37
CA SER A 117 26.99 4.01 17.20
C SER A 117 26.32 2.77 16.61
N GLY A 118 24.98 2.73 16.55
CA GLY A 118 24.24 1.60 15.97
C GLY A 118 23.79 0.53 16.96
N THR A 119 24.18 0.64 18.23
CA THR A 119 23.92 -0.40 19.23
C THR A 119 22.49 -0.36 19.77
N ILE A 120 21.95 0.85 19.96
CA ILE A 120 20.61 1.04 20.53
C ILE A 120 19.68 1.49 19.43
N LYS A 121 18.64 0.69 19.17
CA LYS A 121 17.58 0.98 18.19
C LYS A 121 16.45 1.72 18.89
N ILE A 122 16.07 2.90 18.40
CA ILE A 122 15.05 3.76 19.05
C ILE A 122 13.84 4.07 18.17
N GLY A 123 13.89 3.78 16.86
CA GLY A 123 12.78 4.04 15.94
C GLY A 123 11.75 2.92 15.79
N GLY A 124 11.85 1.86 16.60
CA GLY A 124 11.03 0.65 16.47
C GLY A 124 9.91 0.59 17.50
N ILE A 125 8.98 -0.34 17.30
CA ILE A 125 7.95 -0.66 18.29
C ILE A 125 8.37 -1.86 19.15
N LYS A 126 7.94 -1.89 20.40
CA LYS A 126 8.39 -2.89 21.38
C LYS A 126 8.05 -4.31 20.92
N ASN A 127 9.07 -5.11 20.63
CA ASN A 127 8.93 -6.46 20.06
C ASN A 127 7.97 -6.48 18.85
N GLY A 128 8.13 -5.48 17.98
CA GLY A 128 7.34 -5.31 16.78
C GLY A 128 7.44 -6.46 15.80
N ARG A 129 6.29 -6.86 15.28
CA ARG A 129 6.12 -7.89 14.26
C ARG A 129 5.14 -7.40 13.22
N GLY A 130 5.41 -7.70 11.96
CA GLY A 130 4.53 -7.37 10.84
C GLY A 130 4.12 -8.62 10.08
N CYS A 131 2.89 -8.66 9.60
CA CYS A 131 2.38 -9.73 8.76
C CYS A 131 1.62 -9.16 7.57
N ILE A 132 1.75 -9.81 6.42
CA ILE A 132 1.00 -9.50 5.21
C ILE A 132 0.23 -10.74 4.84
N ARG A 133 -1.10 -10.62 4.79
CA ARG A 133 -1.97 -11.67 4.26
C ARG A 133 -2.51 -11.22 2.91
N TYR A 134 -2.11 -11.92 1.88
CA TYR A 134 -2.55 -11.70 0.52
C TYR A 134 -3.68 -12.68 0.16
N THR A 135 -4.72 -12.14 -0.46
CA THR A 135 -5.77 -12.91 -1.12
C THR A 135 -5.71 -12.55 -2.59
N ALA A 136 -5.34 -13.53 -3.41
CA ALA A 136 -5.30 -13.38 -4.86
C ALA A 136 -6.69 -12.94 -5.38
N PRO A 137 -6.73 -12.09 -6.41
CA PRO A 137 -7.98 -11.76 -7.04
C PRO A 137 -8.63 -13.01 -7.64
N VAL A 138 -9.96 -13.07 -7.57
CA VAL A 138 -10.79 -14.00 -8.36
C VAL A 138 -11.70 -13.18 -9.28
N SER A 139 -12.32 -13.79 -10.30
CA SER A 139 -13.17 -13.08 -11.27
C SER A 139 -14.07 -12.03 -10.60
N ASN A 140 -13.97 -10.77 -11.03
CA ASN A 140 -14.71 -9.60 -10.50
C ASN A 140 -14.42 -9.22 -9.04
N THR A 141 -13.26 -9.59 -8.49
CA THR A 141 -12.82 -9.14 -7.16
C THR A 141 -11.37 -8.67 -7.19
N ARG A 142 -11.11 -7.57 -6.48
CA ARG A 142 -9.75 -7.03 -6.34
C ARG A 142 -8.88 -7.95 -5.49
N ALA A 143 -7.59 -7.93 -5.76
CA ALA A 143 -6.60 -8.45 -4.83
C ALA A 143 -6.79 -7.79 -3.46
N LYS A 144 -6.78 -8.57 -2.38
CA LYS A 144 -6.91 -8.03 -1.03
C LYS A 144 -5.66 -8.30 -0.22
N TYR A 145 -5.13 -7.25 0.39
CA TYR A 145 -4.06 -7.31 1.34
C TYR A 145 -4.58 -6.93 2.72
N VAL A 146 -4.18 -7.71 3.72
CA VAL A 146 -4.32 -7.34 5.13
C VAL A 146 -2.93 -7.17 5.69
N VAL A 147 -2.55 -5.92 5.95
CA VAL A 147 -1.29 -5.56 6.59
C VAL A 147 -1.55 -5.45 8.08
N SER A 148 -0.89 -6.31 8.85
CA SER A 148 -1.02 -6.35 10.29
C SER A 148 0.30 -5.98 10.96
N VAL A 149 0.22 -5.17 12.01
CA VAL A 149 1.34 -4.87 12.90
C VAL A 149 0.97 -5.29 14.31
N ALA A 150 1.79 -6.14 14.90
CA ALA A 150 1.66 -6.63 16.27
C ALA A 150 2.83 -6.17 17.14
N TRP A 151 2.55 -5.82 18.39
CA TRP A 151 3.57 -5.39 19.35
C TRP A 151 3.24 -5.83 20.77
N GLN A 152 4.24 -5.74 21.64
CA GLN A 152 4.09 -6.03 23.06
C GLN A 152 3.64 -4.76 23.81
N GLY A 153 2.50 -4.86 24.51
CA GLY A 153 2.01 -3.85 25.43
C GLY A 153 2.90 -3.64 26.66
N PHE A 154 2.60 -2.58 27.40
CA PHE A 154 3.20 -2.25 28.69
C PHE A 154 2.35 -2.72 29.88
N GLN A 155 1.07 -2.99 29.65
CA GLN A 155 0.14 -3.51 30.65
C GLN A 155 -0.66 -4.70 30.11
N LYS A 156 -1.19 -5.54 31.00
CA LYS A 156 -2.04 -6.67 30.58
C LYS A 156 -3.42 -6.17 30.16
N THR A 157 -3.92 -6.68 29.04
CA THR A 157 -5.28 -6.46 28.54
C THR A 157 -5.82 -7.76 27.95
N VAL A 158 -7.00 -7.72 27.33
CA VAL A 158 -7.38 -8.80 26.41
C VAL A 158 -6.39 -8.88 25.24
N SER A 159 -6.19 -10.07 24.69
CA SER A 159 -5.30 -10.26 23.53
C SER A 159 -5.85 -9.51 22.33
N GLY A 160 -4.99 -8.84 21.55
CA GLY A 160 -5.37 -8.10 20.36
C GLY A 160 -5.91 -8.94 19.20
N GLY A 161 -5.80 -10.27 19.27
CA GLY A 161 -6.29 -11.18 18.24
C GLY A 161 -6.33 -12.64 18.69
N SER A 162 -6.95 -13.50 17.88
CA SER A 162 -7.06 -14.94 18.11
C SER A 162 -5.88 -15.72 17.51
N SER A 163 -5.87 -17.05 17.72
CA SER A 163 -4.95 -17.95 17.01
C SER A 163 -4.97 -17.68 15.50
N GLY A 164 -3.79 -17.67 14.88
CA GLY A 164 -3.61 -17.34 13.46
C GLY A 164 -3.50 -15.85 13.13
N THR A 165 -3.74 -14.94 14.09
CA THR A 165 -3.46 -13.51 13.90
C THR A 165 -1.97 -13.19 14.05
N CYS A 166 -1.53 -12.09 13.45
CA CYS A 166 -0.14 -11.66 13.48
C CYS A 166 0.38 -11.55 14.92
N GLY A 167 1.56 -12.10 15.23
CA GLY A 167 2.15 -12.02 16.57
C GLY A 167 1.45 -12.82 17.68
N TYR A 168 0.38 -13.56 17.37
CA TYR A 168 -0.27 -14.41 18.37
C TYR A 168 0.72 -15.45 18.93
N GLY A 169 0.72 -15.63 20.25
CA GLY A 169 1.63 -16.56 20.95
C GLY A 169 3.11 -16.16 20.91
N SER A 170 3.46 -15.01 20.33
CA SER A 170 4.85 -14.58 20.15
C SER A 170 5.37 -13.65 21.25
N TYR A 171 4.58 -13.46 22.30
CA TYR A 171 4.87 -12.64 23.48
C TYR A 171 4.78 -13.50 24.74
N ALA A 172 5.49 -13.10 25.79
CA ALA A 172 5.55 -13.86 27.06
C ALA A 172 4.16 -14.13 27.67
N ASP A 173 3.18 -13.27 27.39
CA ASP A 173 1.79 -13.42 27.81
C ASP A 173 0.87 -12.91 26.68
N SER A 174 -0.16 -13.67 26.33
CA SER A 174 -1.14 -13.29 25.30
C SER A 174 -1.89 -11.99 25.63
N THR A 175 -1.98 -11.60 26.90
CA THR A 175 -2.58 -10.34 27.38
C THR A 175 -1.73 -9.11 27.07
N LEU A 176 -0.46 -9.30 26.70
CA LEU A 176 0.42 -8.24 26.23
C LEU A 176 0.38 -8.08 24.70
N HIS A 177 -0.34 -8.94 23.99
CA HIS A 177 -0.45 -8.86 22.54
C HIS A 177 -1.34 -7.68 22.14
N ARG A 178 -0.79 -6.78 21.33
CA ARG A 178 -1.52 -5.73 20.63
C ARG A 178 -1.46 -5.99 19.14
N LEU A 179 -2.54 -5.66 18.44
CA LEU A 179 -2.67 -5.88 17.01
C LEU A 179 -3.39 -4.68 16.38
N LEU A 180 -2.85 -4.20 15.27
CA LEU A 180 -3.47 -3.26 14.36
C LEU A 180 -3.45 -3.86 12.96
N SER A 181 -4.52 -3.66 12.19
CA SER A 181 -4.59 -4.18 10.82
C SER A 181 -5.24 -3.17 9.89
N TYR A 182 -4.63 -3.00 8.72
CA TYR A 182 -5.19 -2.25 7.61
C TYR A 182 -5.51 -3.18 6.45
N GLU A 183 -6.63 -2.91 5.81
CA GLU A 183 -6.99 -3.56 4.57
C GLU A 183 -6.66 -2.62 3.41
N VAL A 184 -5.93 -3.11 2.43
CA VAL A 184 -5.68 -2.41 1.18
C VAL A 184 -6.06 -3.32 0.03
N TYR A 185 -6.73 -2.75 -0.96
CA TYR A 185 -7.11 -3.45 -2.17
C TYR A 185 -6.10 -3.12 -3.25
N GLY A 186 -5.64 -4.15 -3.96
CA GLY A 186 -4.87 -3.97 -5.18
C GLY A 186 -5.73 -3.36 -6.29
N PRO A 187 -5.12 -3.04 -7.44
CA PRO A 187 -5.83 -2.49 -8.59
C PRO A 187 -6.96 -3.41 -9.03
N GLU A 188 -7.97 -2.82 -9.67
CA GLU A 188 -9.11 -3.55 -10.21
C GLU A 188 -8.65 -4.49 -11.32
N VAL A 189 -8.83 -5.78 -11.08
CA VAL A 189 -8.74 -6.79 -12.13
C VAL A 189 -10.13 -6.99 -12.72
N ASN A 190 -10.32 -6.45 -13.93
CA ASN A 190 -11.50 -6.69 -14.78
C ASN A 190 -12.84 -6.10 -14.30
N VAL A 191 -12.87 -4.83 -13.87
CA VAL A 191 -14.10 -4.04 -13.89
C VAL A 191 -13.76 -2.64 -14.40
N LYS A 192 -14.04 -2.33 -15.66
CA LYS A 192 -14.33 -0.94 -16.04
C LYS A 192 -15.81 -0.75 -15.74
N SER A 193 -16.15 -0.05 -14.66
CA SER A 193 -17.48 0.56 -14.56
C SER A 193 -17.55 1.69 -15.58
N HIS A 194 -18.70 1.82 -16.23
CA HIS A 194 -19.03 2.81 -17.27
C HIS A 194 -18.90 4.29 -16.81
N ASP A 195 -18.46 4.54 -15.57
CA ASP A 195 -18.42 5.84 -14.91
C ASP A 195 -17.02 6.24 -14.40
N ASP A 196 -15.94 5.53 -14.75
CA ASP A 196 -14.59 6.01 -14.42
C ASP A 196 -14.25 7.24 -15.27
N PRO A 197 -13.85 8.38 -14.66
CA PRO A 197 -13.29 9.48 -15.42
C PRO A 197 -12.00 9.02 -16.12
N ASP A 198 -11.86 9.44 -17.39
CA ASP A 198 -10.66 9.34 -18.23
C ASP A 198 -9.38 9.65 -17.41
N PRO A 199 -8.19 9.10 -17.72
CA PRO A 199 -6.99 9.30 -16.91
C PRO A 199 -6.50 10.74 -17.10
N GLY A 200 -7.12 11.65 -16.36
CA GLY A 200 -6.97 13.08 -16.46
C GLY A 200 -6.62 13.75 -15.15
N ASP A 201 -6.27 13.02 -14.08
CA ASP A 201 -5.99 13.64 -12.78
C ASP A 201 -5.47 12.63 -11.76
N GLY A 202 -4.15 12.38 -11.76
CA GLY A 202 -3.56 11.50 -10.75
C GLY A 202 -2.07 11.23 -10.83
N PHE A 203 -1.24 12.29 -10.86
CA PHE A 203 0.17 12.30 -10.46
C PHE A 203 1.12 11.26 -11.11
N ILE A 204 1.90 11.68 -12.11
CA ILE A 204 3.19 11.07 -12.44
C ILE A 204 4.31 12.05 -12.08
N PRO A 205 5.23 11.69 -11.15
CA PRO A 205 6.46 12.45 -10.99
C PRO A 205 7.33 12.20 -12.22
N SER A 206 7.35 13.16 -13.14
CA SER A 206 8.36 13.36 -14.20
C SER A 206 9.00 12.08 -14.77
N SER A 207 8.33 11.41 -15.71
CA SER A 207 9.02 10.71 -16.80
C SER A 207 8.51 11.27 -18.13
N ILE A 208 9.41 12.04 -18.76
CA ILE A 208 9.35 12.54 -20.13
C ILE A 208 9.07 11.37 -21.09
N GLY A 209 8.19 11.54 -22.09
CA GLY A 209 8.21 10.72 -23.31
C GLY A 209 6.97 9.92 -23.69
N CYS A 210 5.95 9.72 -22.83
CA CYS A 210 4.84 8.81 -23.18
C CYS A 210 3.48 9.47 -23.47
N PRO A 211 3.23 9.97 -24.70
CA PRO A 211 1.93 10.52 -25.09
C PRO A 211 0.97 9.40 -25.53
N TRP A 212 0.10 8.99 -24.61
CA TRP A 212 -1.04 8.15 -24.96
C TRP A 212 -2.05 8.96 -25.78
N THR A 213 -2.38 8.51 -26.98
CA THR A 213 -3.38 9.16 -27.87
C THR A 213 -4.70 8.40 -27.98
N GLY A 214 -4.87 7.34 -27.20
CA GLY A 214 -6.08 6.53 -27.20
C GLY A 214 -7.21 7.26 -26.49
N THR A 215 -8.36 7.36 -27.14
CA THR A 215 -9.60 7.88 -26.55
C THR A 215 -10.67 6.81 -26.61
N ALA A 216 -11.43 6.65 -25.53
CA ALA A 216 -12.57 5.74 -25.49
C ALA A 216 -13.57 6.11 -26.60
N GLY A 217 -13.83 5.18 -27.51
CA GLY A 217 -14.81 5.37 -28.56
C GLY A 217 -16.23 5.05 -28.09
N THR A 218 -17.22 5.48 -28.86
CA THR A 218 -18.61 4.96 -28.78
C THR A 218 -18.92 4.18 -30.05
N GLY A 219 -19.03 2.87 -29.90
CA GLY A 219 -19.19 1.94 -31.00
C GLY A 219 -20.68 1.67 -31.18
N SER A 220 -21.07 1.05 -32.29
CA SER A 220 -22.48 0.65 -32.49
C SER A 220 -23.00 -0.31 -31.42
N ASN A 221 -22.11 -0.96 -30.65
CA ASN A 221 -22.45 -1.74 -29.46
C ASN A 221 -21.98 -1.00 -28.20
N VAL A 222 -22.91 -0.35 -27.51
CA VAL A 222 -22.70 0.44 -26.28
C VAL A 222 -22.12 -0.38 -25.09
N TYR A 223 -22.03 -1.71 -25.24
CA TYR A 223 -21.60 -2.63 -24.18
C TYR A 223 -20.14 -3.12 -24.29
N ARG A 224 -19.43 -2.84 -25.39
CA ARG A 224 -18.01 -3.21 -25.54
C ARG A 224 -17.14 -1.95 -25.48
N ASN A 225 -16.11 -1.96 -24.65
CA ASN A 225 -15.08 -0.94 -24.77
C ASN A 225 -14.31 -1.15 -26.08
N HIS A 226 -13.90 -0.04 -26.69
CA HIS A 226 -13.00 0.01 -27.84
C HIS A 226 -12.29 1.36 -27.78
N GLU A 227 -10.98 1.36 -28.01
CA GLU A 227 -10.19 2.58 -28.06
C GLU A 227 -9.87 3.00 -29.49
N SER A 228 -9.96 4.31 -29.75
CA SER A 228 -9.57 4.92 -31.02
C SER A 228 -8.31 5.75 -30.86
N PHE A 229 -7.40 5.65 -31.81
CA PHE A 229 -6.06 6.26 -31.72
C PHE A 229 -5.87 7.30 -32.80
N SER A 230 -5.50 8.51 -32.41
CA SER A 230 -5.21 9.59 -33.35
C SER A 230 -3.78 10.11 -33.20
N GLY A 231 -3.34 11.00 -34.08
CA GLY A 231 -1.99 11.58 -34.03
C GLY A 231 -0.96 10.76 -34.80
N GLY A 232 0.31 10.83 -34.39
CA GLY A 232 1.45 10.21 -35.08
C GLY A 232 1.35 8.69 -35.26
N ASN A 233 2.42 8.07 -35.75
CA ASN A 233 2.46 6.62 -35.95
C ASN A 233 2.82 5.82 -34.69
N LYS A 234 2.97 6.48 -33.54
CA LYS A 234 3.34 5.86 -32.27
C LYS A 234 2.46 6.38 -31.14
N SER A 235 2.05 5.48 -30.25
CA SER A 235 1.37 5.79 -29.00
C SER A 235 1.89 4.84 -27.92
N CYS A 236 1.88 5.27 -26.65
CA CYS A 236 2.31 4.41 -25.56
C CYS A 236 1.52 4.58 -24.27
N LEU A 237 1.46 3.51 -23.50
CA LEU A 237 0.74 3.41 -22.23
C LEU A 237 1.67 2.90 -21.13
N LEU A 238 1.54 3.48 -19.95
CA LEU A 238 2.06 2.90 -18.71
C LEU A 238 0.92 2.17 -18.00
N GLY A 239 1.01 0.85 -17.91
CA GLY A 239 -0.04 -0.01 -17.36
C GLY A 239 -0.59 -1.03 -18.36
N ASP A 240 -1.54 -1.82 -17.89
CA ASP A 240 -2.17 -2.88 -18.68
C ASP A 240 -3.14 -2.31 -19.72
N TYR A 241 -3.11 -2.86 -20.93
CA TYR A 241 -4.03 -2.54 -22.01
C TYR A 241 -5.09 -3.63 -22.15
N VAL A 242 -6.36 -3.27 -21.94
CA VAL A 242 -7.48 -4.21 -21.98
C VAL A 242 -8.60 -3.64 -22.84
N ASP A 243 -8.82 -4.26 -23.99
CA ASP A 243 -9.87 -3.92 -24.92
C ASP A 243 -10.72 -5.14 -25.29
N GLU A 244 -12.03 -4.95 -25.36
CA GLU A 244 -12.97 -5.99 -25.78
C GLU A 244 -13.08 -6.08 -27.30
N GLU A 245 -12.92 -4.94 -27.97
CA GLU A 245 -12.82 -4.85 -29.42
C GLU A 245 -11.35 -4.60 -29.82
N HIS A 246 -11.11 -4.48 -31.12
CA HIS A 246 -9.82 -4.11 -31.66
C HIS A 246 -9.57 -2.60 -31.55
N PRO A 247 -8.31 -2.17 -31.36
CA PRO A 247 -7.97 -0.74 -31.39
C PRO A 247 -8.13 -0.18 -32.80
N HIS A 248 -8.79 0.96 -32.93
CA HIS A 248 -8.94 1.65 -34.22
C HIS A 248 -7.69 2.44 -34.59
N LEU A 249 -6.60 1.72 -34.86
CA LEU A 249 -5.32 2.28 -35.25
C LEU A 249 -5.39 2.99 -36.60
N HIS A 250 -6.40 2.72 -37.43
CA HIS A 250 -6.55 3.30 -38.77
C HIS A 250 -6.63 4.85 -38.77
N HIS A 251 -6.98 5.48 -37.64
CA HIS A 251 -6.97 6.93 -37.46
C HIS A 251 -5.58 7.54 -37.16
N MET A 252 -4.58 6.72 -36.83
CA MET A 252 -3.19 7.16 -36.69
C MET A 252 -2.58 7.47 -38.06
N SER A 253 -1.74 8.50 -38.10
CA SER A 253 -0.94 8.86 -39.27
C SER A 253 0.34 8.04 -39.35
N GLY A 254 0.86 7.80 -40.56
CA GLY A 254 2.10 7.05 -40.79
C GLY A 254 1.97 5.51 -40.73
N SER A 255 3.05 4.82 -41.11
CA SER A 255 3.14 3.35 -41.15
C SER A 255 4.62 2.89 -41.02
N PRO A 256 4.93 1.81 -40.30
CA PRO A 256 4.00 1.00 -39.49
C PRO A 256 3.52 1.78 -38.25
N LYS A 257 2.36 1.38 -37.74
CA LYS A 257 1.76 1.96 -36.53
C LYS A 257 2.26 1.18 -35.31
N GLU A 258 2.67 1.88 -34.27
CA GLU A 258 3.28 1.27 -33.10
C GLU A 258 2.48 1.62 -31.85
N LEU A 259 2.09 0.59 -31.10
CA LEU A 259 1.49 0.72 -29.79
C LEU A 259 2.44 0.12 -28.75
N TRP A 260 2.95 0.94 -27.85
CA TRP A 260 3.90 0.51 -26.82
C TRP A 260 3.22 0.44 -25.46
N ILE A 261 3.10 -0.75 -24.88
CA ILE A 261 2.40 -0.98 -23.62
C ILE A 261 3.39 -1.46 -22.56
N ASN A 262 3.56 -0.70 -21.49
CA ASN A 262 4.29 -1.17 -20.32
C ASN A 262 3.35 -1.91 -19.35
N GLY A 263 2.93 -3.11 -19.75
CA GLY A 263 1.99 -3.94 -19.01
C GLY A 263 1.58 -5.17 -19.80
N ASN A 264 0.54 -5.85 -19.32
CA ASN A 264 -0.14 -6.92 -20.03
C ASN A 264 -1.01 -6.36 -21.16
N ILE A 265 -1.30 -7.20 -22.16
CA ILE A 265 -2.27 -6.87 -23.22
C ILE A 265 -3.39 -7.91 -23.26
N THR A 266 -4.62 -7.43 -23.43
CA THR A 266 -5.82 -8.23 -23.69
C THR A 266 -6.63 -7.52 -24.77
N ILE A 267 -6.67 -8.05 -25.98
CA ILE A 267 -7.53 -7.54 -27.07
C ILE A 267 -8.44 -8.69 -27.47
N LYS A 268 -9.70 -8.70 -27.03
CA LYS A 268 -10.54 -9.91 -27.15
C LYS A 268 -11.02 -10.14 -28.59
N ASP A 269 -11.38 -9.11 -29.32
CA ASP A 269 -11.74 -9.19 -30.74
C ASP A 269 -10.61 -8.63 -31.61
N CYS A 270 -10.06 -9.46 -32.49
CA CYS A 270 -8.90 -9.09 -33.32
C CYS A 270 -9.26 -8.93 -34.80
N GLY A 271 -10.53 -9.01 -35.21
CA GLY A 271 -10.93 -8.78 -36.61
C GLY A 271 -11.38 -7.35 -36.89
N GLY A 272 -11.82 -7.05 -38.11
CA GLY A 272 -12.51 -5.79 -38.43
C GLY A 272 -11.56 -4.67 -38.85
N CYS A 273 -11.75 -3.44 -38.34
CA CYS A 273 -10.92 -2.28 -38.72
C CYS A 273 -9.48 -2.33 -38.18
N PHE A 274 -9.14 -3.39 -37.45
CA PHE A 274 -7.78 -3.74 -37.09
C PHE A 274 -6.96 -4.18 -38.31
N ASP A 275 -7.62 -4.87 -39.25
CA ASP A 275 -7.05 -5.39 -40.50
C ASP A 275 -6.70 -4.24 -41.48
N ASP A 276 -7.28 -3.06 -41.26
CA ASP A 276 -7.10 -1.87 -42.09
C ASP A 276 -5.78 -1.12 -41.79
N ALA A 277 -4.96 -1.64 -40.88
CA ALA A 277 -3.75 -0.98 -40.39
C ALA A 277 -2.58 -1.95 -40.17
N VAL A 278 -1.46 -1.72 -40.86
CA VAL A 278 -0.20 -2.40 -40.54
C VAL A 278 0.33 -1.89 -39.20
N ALA A 279 0.38 -2.75 -38.19
CA ALA A 279 0.69 -2.35 -36.83
C ALA A 279 1.53 -3.35 -36.05
N THR A 280 2.27 -2.83 -35.06
CA THR A 280 2.97 -3.64 -34.07
C THR A 280 2.60 -3.18 -32.68
N ILE A 281 2.13 -4.12 -31.86
CA ILE A 281 1.86 -3.93 -30.44
C ILE A 281 3.03 -4.50 -29.65
N TYR A 282 3.80 -3.61 -29.05
CA TYR A 282 4.91 -3.96 -28.16
C TYR A 282 4.43 -4.00 -26.71
N TYR A 283 4.73 -5.06 -25.97
CA TYR A 283 4.29 -5.20 -24.58
C TYR A 283 5.36 -5.81 -23.67
N THR A 284 5.43 -5.37 -22.41
CA THR A 284 6.42 -5.87 -21.43
C THR A 284 5.90 -7.07 -20.62
N GLY A 285 4.59 -7.13 -20.37
CA GLY A 285 3.94 -8.16 -19.57
C GLY A 285 3.60 -9.44 -20.34
N SER A 286 2.36 -9.90 -20.20
CA SER A 286 1.83 -11.09 -20.87
C SER A 286 0.72 -10.73 -21.85
N ASN A 287 0.59 -11.52 -22.91
CA ASN A 287 -0.59 -11.49 -23.77
C ASN A 287 -1.63 -12.44 -23.16
N ILE A 288 -2.72 -11.88 -22.65
CA ILE A 288 -3.74 -12.61 -21.88
C ILE A 288 -4.97 -12.78 -22.76
N ASN A 289 -5.25 -14.01 -23.20
CA ASN A 289 -6.49 -14.38 -23.91
C ASN A 289 -6.89 -13.45 -25.07
N SER A 290 -5.92 -12.84 -25.76
CA SER A 290 -6.23 -12.00 -26.92
C SER A 290 -6.80 -12.85 -28.07
N CYS A 291 -7.63 -12.23 -28.89
CA CYS A 291 -8.39 -12.81 -30.01
C CYS A 291 -9.40 -13.90 -29.59
N SER A 292 -9.79 -13.93 -28.32
CA SER A 292 -10.74 -14.92 -27.78
C SER A 292 -12.17 -14.82 -28.31
N LEU A 293 -12.60 -13.67 -28.85
CA LEU A 293 -13.97 -13.44 -29.33
C LEU A 293 -14.13 -13.43 -30.86
N GLY A 294 -13.04 -13.36 -31.63
CA GLY A 294 -13.12 -13.05 -33.07
C GLY A 294 -12.14 -13.77 -34.00
N GLY A 295 -11.21 -14.59 -33.49
CA GLY A 295 -10.34 -15.41 -34.36
C GLY A 295 -8.85 -15.37 -33.99
N THR A 296 -7.98 -15.21 -34.98
CA THR A 296 -6.53 -15.08 -34.77
C THR A 296 -6.08 -13.64 -35.03
N TRP A 297 -4.88 -13.29 -34.59
CA TRP A 297 -4.24 -12.04 -34.99
C TRP A 297 -4.22 -11.92 -36.53
N PRO A 298 -4.58 -10.76 -37.09
CA PRO A 298 -4.46 -10.50 -38.52
C PRO A 298 -3.01 -10.58 -38.98
N SER A 299 -2.77 -10.89 -40.25
CA SER A 299 -1.41 -11.04 -40.78
C SER A 299 -0.59 -9.74 -40.75
N GLU A 300 -1.28 -8.61 -40.81
CA GLU A 300 -0.76 -7.25 -40.84
C GLU A 300 -0.52 -6.67 -39.45
N VAL A 301 -0.96 -7.36 -38.38
CA VAL A 301 -0.74 -6.94 -37.00
C VAL A 301 0.09 -7.95 -36.23
N THR A 302 1.15 -7.46 -35.59
CA THR A 302 2.02 -8.30 -34.75
C THR A 302 1.98 -7.86 -33.30
N ALA A 303 1.88 -8.83 -32.39
CA ALA A 303 2.06 -8.60 -30.95
C ALA A 303 3.43 -9.12 -30.53
N THR A 304 4.31 -8.23 -30.09
CA THR A 304 5.71 -8.54 -29.78
C THR A 304 6.03 -8.24 -28.32
N LYS A 305 6.45 -9.27 -27.58
CA LYS A 305 6.96 -9.08 -26.22
C LYS A 305 8.33 -8.41 -26.23
N VAL A 306 8.49 -7.34 -25.45
CA VAL A 306 9.73 -6.57 -25.30
C VAL A 306 10.15 -6.47 -23.84
N THR A 307 11.42 -6.14 -23.60
CA THR A 307 11.92 -5.86 -22.25
C THR A 307 11.54 -4.45 -21.80
N GLN A 308 11.53 -4.22 -20.48
CA GLN A 308 11.35 -2.88 -19.91
C GLN A 308 12.36 -1.86 -20.46
N ALA A 309 13.61 -2.28 -20.68
CA ALA A 309 14.65 -1.41 -21.25
C ALA A 309 14.33 -1.01 -22.70
N GLN A 310 13.80 -1.93 -23.51
CA GLN A 310 13.37 -1.64 -24.89
C GLN A 310 12.15 -0.70 -24.91
N PHE A 311 11.19 -0.90 -24.00
CA PHE A 311 10.07 0.02 -23.85
C PHE A 311 10.55 1.43 -23.49
N ASN A 312 11.42 1.56 -22.48
CA ASN A 312 11.90 2.88 -22.03
C ASN A 312 12.63 3.62 -23.16
N VAL A 313 13.48 2.95 -23.94
CA VAL A 313 14.17 3.55 -25.10
C VAL A 313 13.19 4.00 -26.17
N ALA A 314 12.12 3.25 -26.41
CA ALA A 314 11.12 3.60 -27.41
C ALA A 314 10.19 4.74 -26.94
N ALA A 315 9.81 4.75 -25.66
CA ALA A 315 9.03 5.80 -25.02
C ALA A 315 9.80 7.12 -24.96
N ASP A 316 11.11 7.09 -24.66
CA ASP A 316 11.97 8.29 -24.68
C ASP A 316 12.26 8.81 -26.11
N ALA A 317 11.98 8.01 -27.14
CA ALA A 317 12.18 8.33 -28.56
C ALA A 317 10.87 8.73 -29.29
N VAL A 318 9.76 8.87 -28.56
CA VAL A 318 8.52 9.42 -29.11
C VAL A 318 8.69 10.94 -29.26
N PRO A 319 8.40 11.52 -30.44
CA PRO A 319 8.57 12.96 -30.68
C PRO A 319 7.70 13.86 -29.79
#